data_AF-X6MZX0-F1
#
_entry.id   AF-X6MZX0-F1
#
_cell.length_a   1.000
_cell.length_b   1.000
_cell.length_c   1.000
_cell.angle_alpha   90.00
_cell.angle_beta   90.00
_cell.angle_gamma   90.00
#
_symmetry.space_group_name_H-M   'P 1'
#
loop_
_entity.id
_entity.type
_entity.pdbx_description
1 polymer ?
#
loop_
_entity_poly.entity_id
_entity_poly.type
_entity_poly.pdbx_seq_one_letter_code
_entity_poly.pdbx_strand_id
1 'polypeptide(L)'
;MFLTVSATKSCTENEKITCTFYLKVGVCRNGNNCRRLHLKPEISKTLLLRHFYVPPCGGEASDASEHYEHFYEDVLNELSKFGEVEKFVVCDNAAFHMVMYSTKQKNQKFGNVFVKFATERQAEKALFNLHGRYYAGQIVKAEYSPVTNFEDVSCRQFDEYTCNRGGYCSFVHWKPVPLFAHKYFRQTKRRATLRYSLKYLDY
;
A
#
# COMPACT_ATOMS: atom_id res chain seq x y z
N MET A 1 -6.91 16.42 47.44
CA MET A 1 -8.23 15.74 47.49
C MET A 1 -8.81 15.75 46.09
N PHE A 2 -8.98 14.56 45.52
CA PHE A 2 -9.77 14.31 44.32
C PHE A 2 -11.27 14.50 44.63
N LEU A 3 -12.05 14.81 43.59
CA LEU A 3 -13.44 14.39 43.27
C LEU A 3 -14.00 15.43 42.26
N THR A 4 -14.11 15.10 40.95
CA THR A 4 -15.31 14.57 40.21
C THR A 4 -16.52 15.52 40.30
N VAL A 5 -17.28 15.86 39.27
CA VAL A 5 -18.21 15.11 38.38
C VAL A 5 -18.51 16.13 37.22
N SER A 6 -18.75 15.84 35.95
CA SER A 6 -19.76 14.94 35.40
C SER A 6 -19.58 14.76 33.90
N ALA A 7 -19.49 13.50 33.49
CA ALA A 7 -19.82 13.08 32.15
C ALA A 7 -21.30 13.41 31.88
N THR A 8 -21.55 14.25 30.89
CA THR A 8 -22.83 14.26 30.17
C THR A 8 -22.52 14.30 28.67
N LYS A 9 -22.21 13.13 28.12
CA LYS A 9 -22.54 12.85 26.72
C LYS A 9 -23.54 11.73 26.72
N SER A 10 -24.79 12.10 26.44
CA SER A 10 -25.91 11.21 26.24
C SER A 10 -25.59 10.18 25.16
N CYS A 11 -25.76 8.90 25.47
CA CYS A 11 -25.75 7.82 24.50
C CYS A 11 -26.94 7.97 23.55
N THR A 12 -26.73 8.51 22.36
CA THR A 12 -27.60 8.29 21.19
C THR A 12 -26.79 8.43 19.90
N GLU A 13 -26.01 7.40 19.58
CA GLU A 13 -25.72 6.96 18.21
C GLU A 13 -24.86 5.69 18.31
N ASN A 14 -25.21 4.64 17.56
CA ASN A 14 -24.35 3.47 17.40
C ASN A 14 -23.07 3.93 16.67
N GLU A 15 -22.08 4.43 17.41
CA GLU A 15 -20.76 4.71 16.88
C GLU A 15 -20.23 3.40 16.27
N LYS A 16 -20.23 3.32 14.94
CA LYS A 16 -19.72 2.15 14.24
C LYS A 16 -18.26 1.98 14.62
N ILE A 17 -17.95 0.95 15.38
CA ILE A 17 -16.59 0.61 15.81
C ILE A 17 -15.67 0.60 14.59
N THR A 18 -14.55 1.32 14.69
CA THR A 18 -13.58 1.44 13.60
C THR A 18 -12.87 0.11 13.33
N CYS A 19 -12.58 -0.16 12.06
CA CYS A 19 -11.85 -1.34 11.64
C CYS A 19 -10.36 -1.13 11.92
N THR A 20 -9.90 -1.64 13.06
CA THR A 20 -8.48 -1.65 13.44
C THR A 20 -7.59 -2.27 12.36
N PHE A 21 -8.11 -3.29 11.65
CA PHE A 21 -7.39 -3.94 10.58
C PHE A 21 -7.14 -3.02 9.38
N TYR A 22 -8.17 -2.29 8.93
CA TYR A 22 -8.02 -1.32 7.84
C TYR A 22 -7.06 -0.19 8.22
N LEU A 23 -7.19 0.35 9.43
CA LEU A 23 -6.28 1.39 9.91
C LEU A 23 -4.83 0.93 9.93
N LYS A 24 -4.58 -0.33 10.33
CA LYS A 24 -3.22 -0.87 10.40
C LYS A 24 -2.67 -1.22 9.03
N VAL A 25 -3.43 -1.96 8.21
CA VAL A 25 -2.94 -2.62 6.99
C VAL A 25 -3.32 -1.87 5.71
N GLY A 26 -4.22 -0.90 5.77
CA GLY A 26 -4.72 -0.14 4.62
C GLY A 26 -5.68 -0.91 3.72
N VAL A 27 -5.84 -2.22 3.95
CA VAL A 27 -6.78 -3.10 3.24
C VAL A 27 -7.52 -3.98 4.23
N CYS A 28 -8.79 -4.26 3.96
CA CYS A 28 -9.62 -5.10 4.80
C CYS A 28 -10.18 -6.25 3.98
N ARG A 29 -10.20 -7.45 4.57
CA ARG A 29 -10.76 -8.64 3.91
C ARG A 29 -12.22 -8.53 3.51
N ASN A 30 -12.97 -7.72 4.27
CA ASN A 30 -14.38 -7.51 4.04
C ASN A 30 -14.65 -6.37 3.04
N GLY A 31 -13.63 -5.63 2.60
CA GLY A 31 -13.79 -4.52 1.65
C GLY A 31 -14.88 -3.54 2.10
N ASN A 32 -15.76 -3.16 1.16
CA ASN A 32 -16.88 -2.27 1.44
C ASN A 32 -17.99 -2.93 2.28
N ASN A 33 -17.99 -4.27 2.39
CA ASN A 33 -18.95 -5.04 3.19
C ASN A 33 -18.50 -5.19 4.65
N CYS A 34 -17.45 -4.47 5.07
CA CYS A 34 -17.01 -4.48 6.46
C CYS A 34 -18.09 -3.87 7.36
N ARG A 35 -18.43 -4.56 8.46
CA ARG A 35 -19.36 -4.05 9.47
C ARG A 35 -18.76 -2.91 10.30
N ARG A 36 -17.43 -2.78 10.27
CA ARG A 36 -16.65 -1.76 10.98
C ARG A 36 -16.30 -0.61 10.04
N LEU A 37 -16.12 0.59 10.59
CA LEU A 37 -15.83 1.79 9.80
C LEU A 37 -14.39 1.78 9.25
N HIS A 38 -14.22 2.10 7.97
CA HIS A 38 -12.92 2.31 7.33
C HIS A 38 -12.65 3.82 7.23
N LEU A 39 -11.84 4.35 8.15
CA LEU A 39 -11.43 5.76 8.12
C LEU A 39 -10.30 5.95 7.13
N LYS A 40 -10.63 6.46 5.94
CA LYS A 40 -9.63 6.83 4.93
C LYS A 40 -9.00 8.17 5.33
N PRO A 41 -7.66 8.28 5.33
CA PRO A 41 -7.03 9.57 5.59
C PRO A 41 -7.29 10.54 4.43
N GLU A 42 -7.52 11.81 4.76
CA GLU A 42 -7.65 12.89 3.76
C GLU A 42 -6.29 13.27 3.16
N ILE A 43 -5.22 13.12 3.95
CA ILE A 43 -3.83 13.36 3.55
C ILE A 43 -2.97 12.24 4.13
N SER A 44 -2.08 11.68 3.33
CA SER A 44 -1.09 10.69 3.76
C SER A 44 0.14 10.73 2.85
N LYS A 45 1.30 10.34 3.38
CA LYS A 45 2.51 10.08 2.58
C LYS A 45 2.39 8.82 1.72
N THR A 46 1.46 7.93 2.06
CA THR A 46 1.31 6.62 1.43
C THR A 46 0.08 6.57 0.56
N LEU A 47 0.24 6.13 -0.68
CA LEU A 47 -0.82 5.83 -1.62
C LEU A 47 -0.99 4.31 -1.76
N LEU A 48 -2.24 3.90 -1.97
CA LEU A 48 -2.63 2.57 -2.41
C LEU A 48 -3.15 2.69 -3.85
N LEU A 49 -2.49 2.01 -4.79
CA LEU A 49 -2.97 1.78 -6.14
C LEU A 49 -3.66 0.41 -6.16
N ARG A 50 -4.99 0.42 -6.24
CA ARG A 50 -5.80 -0.80 -6.18
C ARG A 50 -5.71 -1.57 -7.48
N HIS A 51 -5.41 -2.86 -7.39
CA HIS A 51 -5.41 -3.80 -8.51
C HIS A 51 -4.53 -3.35 -9.69
N PHE A 52 -3.39 -2.72 -9.38
CA PHE A 52 -2.58 -2.02 -10.37
C PHE A 52 -1.58 -2.93 -11.09
N TYR A 53 -0.98 -3.89 -10.38
CA TYR A 53 -0.08 -4.86 -11.00
C TYR A 53 -0.86 -6.04 -11.57
N VAL A 54 -0.65 -6.34 -12.85
CA VAL A 54 -1.28 -7.49 -13.52
C VAL A 54 -0.18 -8.48 -13.92
N PRO A 55 -0.03 -9.63 -13.24
CA PRO A 55 0.88 -10.67 -13.70
C PRO A 55 0.47 -11.22 -15.09
N PRO A 56 1.44 -11.63 -15.91
CA PRO A 56 1.18 -12.22 -17.21
C PRO A 56 0.40 -13.54 -17.08
N CYS A 57 -0.50 -13.82 -18.03
CA CYS A 57 -1.25 -15.07 -18.07
C CYS A 57 -0.47 -16.15 -18.83
N GLY A 58 -0.04 -17.21 -18.14
CA GLY A 58 0.38 -18.47 -18.78
C GLY A 58 1.74 -18.46 -19.51
N GLY A 59 2.71 -17.65 -19.07
CA GLY A 59 4.09 -17.64 -19.58
C GLY A 59 5.07 -18.46 -18.73
N GLU A 60 6.30 -18.62 -19.22
CA GLU A 60 7.40 -19.24 -18.47
C GLU A 60 7.82 -18.36 -17.27
N ALA A 61 8.53 -18.95 -16.31
CA ALA A 61 8.96 -18.23 -15.11
C ALA A 61 9.90 -17.04 -15.42
N SER A 62 10.71 -17.15 -16.48
CA SER A 62 11.56 -16.08 -17.00
C SER A 62 10.74 -14.86 -17.44
N ASP A 63 9.69 -15.10 -18.23
CA ASP A 63 8.83 -14.05 -18.79
C ASP A 63 8.07 -13.31 -17.69
N ALA A 64 7.67 -14.04 -16.64
CA ALA A 64 7.03 -13.47 -15.47
C ALA A 64 7.96 -12.55 -14.66
N SER A 65 9.25 -12.88 -14.61
CA SER A 65 10.27 -12.05 -13.95
C SER A 65 10.54 -10.78 -14.75
N GLU A 66 10.79 -10.90 -16.05
CA GLU A 66 11.03 -9.76 -16.95
C GLU A 66 9.83 -8.80 -16.96
N HIS A 67 8.61 -9.33 -17.07
CA HIS A 67 7.39 -8.51 -16.97
C HIS A 67 7.31 -7.77 -15.63
N TYR A 68 7.71 -8.41 -14.52
CA TYR A 68 7.70 -7.75 -13.21
C TYR A 68 8.74 -6.63 -13.14
N GLU A 69 9.93 -6.83 -13.69
CA GLU A 69 10.98 -5.82 -13.72
C GLU A 69 10.57 -4.61 -14.58
N HIS A 70 10.03 -4.82 -15.78
CA HIS A 70 9.52 -3.74 -16.63
C HIS A 70 8.39 -2.96 -15.95
N PHE A 71 7.41 -3.66 -15.36
CA PHE A 71 6.36 -3.02 -14.59
C PHE A 71 6.94 -2.15 -13.46
N TYR A 72 7.91 -2.69 -12.71
CA TYR A 72 8.49 -2.00 -11.57
C TYR A 72 9.28 -0.76 -12.02
N GLU A 73 10.02 -0.87 -13.12
CA GLU A 73 10.81 0.22 -13.70
C GLU A 73 9.90 1.34 -14.21
N ASP A 74 8.93 1.01 -15.06
CA ASP A 74 7.99 1.97 -15.65
C ASP A 74 7.27 2.79 -14.58
N VAL A 75 6.73 2.09 -13.57
CA VAL A 75 5.96 2.70 -12.51
C VAL A 75 6.85 3.51 -11.58
N LEU A 76 8.02 3.01 -11.20
CA LEU A 76 8.94 3.74 -10.34
C LEU A 76 9.46 5.02 -11.02
N ASN A 77 9.79 4.94 -12.31
CA ASN A 77 10.22 6.07 -13.12
C ASN A 77 9.13 7.14 -13.22
N GLU A 78 7.87 6.72 -13.43
CA GLU A 78 6.74 7.65 -13.47
C GLU A 78 6.48 8.29 -12.10
N LEU A 79 6.45 7.51 -11.02
CA LEU A 79 6.21 8.02 -9.67
C LEU A 79 7.32 8.97 -9.19
N SER A 80 8.56 8.72 -9.61
CA SER A 80 9.71 9.57 -9.27
C SER A 80 9.60 10.99 -9.85
N LYS A 81 8.76 11.22 -10.87
CA LYS A 81 8.47 12.57 -11.41
C LYS A 81 7.61 13.41 -10.46
N PHE A 82 6.85 12.75 -9.58
CA PHE A 82 5.98 13.44 -8.61
C PHE A 82 6.71 13.73 -7.29
N GLY A 83 7.67 12.89 -6.92
CA GLY A 83 8.47 13.08 -5.73
C GLY A 83 9.40 11.91 -5.43
N GLU A 84 10.13 12.02 -4.34
CA GLU A 84 11.04 10.97 -3.90
C GLU A 84 10.26 9.80 -3.27
N VAL A 85 10.40 8.62 -3.85
CA VAL A 85 9.72 7.41 -3.38
C VAL A 85 10.58 6.71 -2.32
N GLU A 86 10.11 6.70 -1.08
CA GLU A 86 10.80 6.03 0.04
C GLU A 86 10.57 4.52 0.04
N LYS A 87 9.37 4.10 -0.36
CA LYS A 87 8.98 2.69 -0.39
C LYS A 87 8.02 2.43 -1.54
N PHE A 88 8.28 1.37 -2.29
CA PHE A 88 7.41 0.90 -3.36
C PHE A 88 7.26 -0.63 -3.24
N VAL A 89 6.03 -1.08 -3.01
CA VAL A 89 5.72 -2.47 -2.67
C VAL A 89 4.57 -2.96 -3.54
N VAL A 90 4.79 -4.11 -4.16
CA VAL A 90 3.76 -4.83 -4.92
C VAL A 90 3.32 -6.03 -4.09
N CYS A 91 2.01 -6.16 -3.88
CA CYS A 91 1.44 -7.27 -3.11
C CYS A 91 1.32 -8.53 -3.97
N ASP A 92 1.77 -9.67 -3.43
CA ASP A 92 1.70 -11.01 -4.05
C ASP A 92 0.66 -11.92 -3.38
N ASN A 93 -0.23 -11.35 -2.57
CA ASN A 93 -1.18 -12.14 -1.80
C ASN A 93 -2.08 -13.00 -2.70
N ALA A 94 -2.21 -14.28 -2.41
CA ALA A 94 -3.16 -15.17 -3.08
C ALA A 94 -4.64 -14.90 -2.73
N ALA A 95 -4.89 -13.99 -1.77
CA ALA A 95 -6.18 -13.70 -1.18
C ALA A 95 -7.06 -12.78 -2.03
N PHE A 96 -8.31 -13.20 -2.28
CA PHE A 96 -9.33 -12.47 -3.06
C PHE A 96 -9.57 -11.01 -2.62
N HIS A 97 -9.25 -10.68 -1.36
CA HIS A 97 -9.44 -9.35 -0.81
C HIS A 97 -8.23 -8.41 -0.96
N MET A 98 -7.07 -8.95 -1.34
CA MET A 98 -5.89 -8.19 -1.74
C MET A 98 -5.69 -8.20 -3.26
N VAL A 99 -6.46 -9.03 -3.96
CA VAL A 99 -6.41 -9.30 -5.39
C VAL A 99 -7.82 -9.63 -5.88
N MET A 100 -8.49 -8.73 -6.60
CA MET A 100 -9.79 -9.08 -7.21
C MET A 100 -9.61 -10.16 -8.28
N TYR A 101 -10.55 -11.10 -8.35
CA TYR A 101 -10.78 -11.91 -9.54
C TYR A 101 -11.93 -11.25 -10.31
N SER A 102 -11.73 -10.91 -11.59
CA SER A 102 -12.85 -10.47 -12.43
C SER A 102 -13.71 -11.67 -12.80
N THR A 103 -15.01 -11.44 -12.75
CA THR A 103 -16.12 -12.34 -13.06
C THR A 103 -15.90 -13.26 -14.26
N LYS A 104 -16.11 -14.56 -14.02
CA LYS A 104 -16.53 -15.63 -14.94
C LYS A 104 -15.72 -16.00 -16.20
N GLN A 105 -14.67 -15.29 -16.64
CA GLN A 105 -13.96 -15.74 -17.87
C GLN A 105 -12.43 -15.72 -17.90
N LYS A 106 -11.72 -15.05 -16.98
CA LYS A 106 -10.25 -15.14 -16.92
C LYS A 106 -9.80 -15.06 -15.47
N ASN A 107 -9.17 -16.12 -14.98
CA ASN A 107 -8.53 -16.21 -13.66
C ASN A 107 -7.33 -15.25 -13.54
N GLN A 108 -7.53 -13.96 -13.75
CA GLN A 108 -6.49 -12.95 -13.71
C GLN A 108 -6.44 -12.33 -12.31
N LYS A 109 -5.30 -12.49 -11.64
CA LYS A 109 -4.98 -11.87 -10.36
C LYS A 109 -4.55 -10.43 -10.61
N PHE A 110 -4.92 -9.49 -9.75
CA PHE A 110 -4.44 -8.11 -9.73
C PHE A 110 -3.82 -7.74 -8.38
N GLY A 111 -2.54 -7.39 -8.34
CA GLY A 111 -1.83 -6.99 -7.12
C GLY A 111 -2.12 -5.55 -6.73
N ASN A 112 -2.47 -5.32 -5.46
CA ASN A 112 -2.41 -3.99 -4.87
C ASN A 112 -0.96 -3.50 -4.80
N VAL A 113 -0.78 -2.19 -4.92
CA VAL A 113 0.54 -1.58 -4.91
C VAL A 113 0.55 -0.42 -3.93
N PHE A 114 1.52 -0.41 -3.02
CA PHE A 114 1.71 0.66 -2.06
C PHE A 114 2.93 1.50 -2.42
N VAL A 115 2.76 2.81 -2.37
CA VAL A 115 3.82 3.79 -2.65
C VAL A 115 3.87 4.76 -1.48
N LYS A 116 5.02 4.92 -0.83
CA LYS A 116 5.25 5.95 0.18
C LYS A 116 6.23 6.97 -0.35
N PHE A 117 5.82 8.23 -0.32
CA PHE A 117 6.64 9.39 -0.66
C PHE A 117 7.31 9.98 0.59
N ALA A 118 8.36 10.77 0.40
CA ALA A 118 9.03 11.43 1.51
C ALA A 118 8.13 12.47 2.22
N THR A 119 7.21 13.10 1.48
CA THR A 119 6.30 14.13 1.99
C THR A 119 4.88 13.94 1.50
N GLU A 120 3.92 14.47 2.26
CA GLU A 120 2.49 14.43 1.93
C GLU A 120 2.17 15.20 0.65
N ARG A 121 2.83 16.34 0.44
CA ARG A 121 2.70 17.15 -0.78
C ARG A 121 3.11 16.41 -2.05
N GLN A 122 4.14 15.56 -1.97
CA GLN A 122 4.55 14.69 -3.08
C GLN A 122 3.51 13.60 -3.35
N ALA A 123 2.94 13.01 -2.30
CA ALA A 123 1.86 12.03 -2.43
C ALA A 123 0.59 12.65 -3.02
N GLU A 124 0.23 13.87 -2.60
CA GLU A 124 -0.89 14.63 -3.17
C GLU A 124 -0.68 14.92 -4.65
N LYS A 125 0.51 15.41 -5.03
CA LYS A 125 0.86 15.64 -6.43
C LYS A 125 0.73 14.35 -7.24
N ALA A 126 1.22 13.22 -6.72
CA ALA A 126 1.09 11.93 -7.39
C ALA A 126 -0.37 11.51 -7.53
N LEU A 127 -1.17 11.60 -6.46
CA LEU A 127 -2.59 11.23 -6.46
C LEU A 127 -3.37 12.04 -7.50
N PHE A 128 -3.17 13.36 -7.52
CA PHE A 128 -3.81 14.25 -8.49
C PHE A 128 -3.46 13.89 -9.93
N ASN A 129 -2.17 13.65 -10.21
CA ASN A 129 -1.70 13.35 -11.57
C ASN A 129 -2.02 11.91 -12.01
N LEU A 130 -2.23 10.97 -11.09
CA LEU A 130 -2.64 9.60 -11.42
C LEU A 130 -4.16 9.47 -11.64
N HIS A 131 -4.96 10.39 -11.08
CA HIS A 131 -6.41 10.35 -11.22
C HIS A 131 -6.83 10.43 -12.70
N GLY A 132 -7.65 9.48 -13.13
CA GLY A 132 -8.18 9.43 -14.50
C GLY A 132 -7.18 8.95 -15.57
N ARG A 133 -5.93 8.64 -15.19
CA ARG A 133 -4.96 8.04 -16.13
C ARG A 133 -5.21 6.56 -16.34
N TYR A 134 -4.68 6.06 -17.45
CA TYR A 134 -4.72 4.66 -17.82
C TYR A 134 -3.32 4.06 -17.78
N TYR A 135 -3.24 2.80 -17.36
CA TYR A 135 -2.05 1.96 -17.46
C TYR A 135 -2.50 0.57 -17.95
N ALA A 136 -1.85 0.05 -18.99
CA ALA A 136 -2.21 -1.24 -19.60
C ALA A 136 -3.72 -1.40 -19.89
N GLY A 137 -4.38 -0.33 -20.35
CA GLY A 137 -5.81 -0.32 -20.67
C GLY A 137 -6.77 -0.23 -19.46
N GLN A 138 -6.26 -0.07 -18.23
CA GLN A 138 -7.09 0.09 -17.02
C GLN A 138 -6.91 1.47 -16.38
N ILE A 139 -8.00 2.02 -15.85
CA ILE A 139 -7.95 3.27 -15.07
C ILE A 139 -7.18 3.04 -13.78
N VAL A 140 -6.22 3.91 -13.48
CA VAL A 140 -5.45 3.88 -12.24
C VAL A 140 -6.34 4.29 -11.06
N LYS A 141 -6.58 3.34 -10.14
CA LYS A 141 -7.36 3.55 -8.92
C LYS A 141 -6.44 3.86 -7.74
N ALA A 142 -6.04 5.12 -7.62
CA ALA A 142 -5.19 5.62 -6.54
C ALA A 142 -6.03 6.21 -5.40
N GLU A 143 -5.64 5.93 -4.15
CA GLU A 143 -6.19 6.58 -2.95
C GLU A 143 -5.15 6.68 -1.84
N TYR A 144 -5.35 7.57 -0.88
CA TYR A 144 -4.51 7.61 0.32
C TYR A 144 -4.68 6.35 1.18
N SER A 145 -3.57 5.90 1.74
CA SER A 145 -3.51 4.76 2.64
C SER A 145 -3.12 5.20 4.06
N PRO A 146 -3.74 4.63 5.11
CA PRO A 146 -3.35 4.91 6.49
C PRO A 146 -2.01 4.23 6.89
N VAL A 147 -1.43 3.40 6.02
CA VAL A 147 -0.18 2.67 6.31
C VAL A 147 0.99 3.64 6.42
N THR A 148 1.57 3.73 7.61
CA THR A 148 2.76 4.55 7.90
C THR A 148 4.03 3.70 8.00
N ASN A 149 3.91 2.52 8.60
CA ASN A 149 4.97 1.55 8.81
C ASN A 149 4.69 0.26 8.00
N PHE A 150 5.60 -0.08 7.09
CA PHE A 150 5.48 -1.27 6.28
C PHE A 150 5.85 -2.54 7.05
N GLU A 151 6.79 -2.47 8.00
CA GLU A 151 7.17 -3.65 8.77
C GLU A 151 5.99 -4.23 9.57
N ASP A 152 5.09 -3.37 10.06
CA ASP A 152 3.92 -3.77 10.84
C ASP A 152 2.79 -4.43 10.03
N VAL A 153 2.83 -4.28 8.71
CA VAL A 153 1.82 -4.83 7.79
C VAL A 153 2.33 -6.05 7.02
N SER A 154 3.65 -6.26 6.98
CA SER A 154 4.29 -7.42 6.39
C SER A 154 3.90 -8.72 7.11
N CYS A 155 3.76 -9.80 6.35
CA CYS A 155 3.63 -11.13 6.92
C CYS A 155 5.00 -11.71 7.23
N ARG A 156 5.42 -11.67 8.49
CA ARG A 156 6.72 -12.26 8.92
C ARG A 156 6.89 -13.73 8.54
N GLN A 157 5.82 -14.52 8.62
CA GLN A 157 5.84 -15.92 8.19
C GLN A 157 6.05 -16.07 6.68
N PHE A 158 5.64 -15.09 5.87
CA PHE A 158 5.90 -15.11 4.44
C PHE A 158 7.36 -14.77 4.14
N ASP A 159 7.93 -13.81 4.87
CA ASP A 159 9.36 -13.46 4.77
C ASP A 159 10.27 -14.65 5.12
N GLU A 160 9.81 -15.53 6.02
CA GLU A 160 10.49 -16.79 6.40
C GLU A 160 10.11 -17.99 5.51
N TYR A 161 9.29 -17.80 4.47
CA TYR A 161 8.77 -18.86 3.60
C TYR A 161 7.94 -19.94 4.31
N THR A 162 7.37 -19.63 5.48
CA THR A 162 6.56 -20.55 6.32
C THR A 162 5.06 -20.22 6.33
N CYS A 163 4.61 -19.17 5.65
CA CYS A 163 3.20 -18.78 5.63
C CYS A 163 2.34 -19.79 4.86
N ASN A 164 1.54 -20.55 5.60
CA ASN A 164 0.59 -21.54 5.05
C ASN A 164 -0.87 -21.04 5.01
N ARG A 165 -1.11 -19.75 5.29
CA ARG A 165 -2.47 -19.18 5.35
C ARG A 165 -3.08 -18.94 3.96
N GLY A 166 -2.28 -19.02 2.89
CA GLY A 166 -2.72 -18.85 1.51
C GLY A 166 -3.61 -17.61 1.32
N GLY A 167 -4.80 -17.81 0.74
CA GLY A 167 -5.78 -16.75 0.51
C GLY A 167 -6.47 -16.17 1.75
N TYR A 168 -6.14 -16.66 2.95
CA TYR A 168 -6.67 -16.17 4.22
C TYR A 168 -5.66 -15.35 5.02
N CYS A 169 -4.43 -15.19 4.52
CA CYS A 169 -3.49 -14.29 5.17
C CYS A 169 -4.00 -12.85 5.05
N SER A 170 -4.17 -12.19 6.19
CA SER A 170 -4.60 -10.79 6.22
C SER A 170 -3.40 -9.83 6.11
N PHE A 171 -2.18 -10.29 6.37
CA PHE A 171 -0.95 -9.49 6.27
C PHE A 171 -0.40 -9.51 4.85
N VAL A 172 0.31 -8.44 4.49
CA VAL A 172 0.77 -8.23 3.11
C VAL A 172 1.96 -9.14 2.83
N HIS A 173 1.88 -9.88 1.72
CA HIS A 173 2.99 -10.64 1.14
C HIS A 173 3.60 -9.77 0.05
N TRP A 174 4.88 -9.41 0.17
CA TRP A 174 5.51 -8.50 -0.77
C TRP A 174 6.24 -9.28 -1.85
N LYS A 175 6.07 -8.87 -3.10
CA LYS A 175 7.04 -9.25 -4.12
C LYS A 175 8.40 -8.60 -3.79
N PRO A 176 9.51 -9.31 -4.03
CA PRO A 176 10.84 -8.76 -3.81
C PRO A 176 11.07 -7.51 -4.68
N VAL A 177 11.91 -6.61 -4.19
CA VAL A 177 12.33 -5.44 -4.96
C VAL A 177 13.33 -5.91 -6.03
N PRO A 178 13.14 -5.57 -7.32
CA PRO A 178 14.11 -5.89 -8.36
C PRO A 178 15.50 -5.31 -8.07
N LEU A 179 16.56 -6.03 -8.45
CA LEU A 179 17.94 -5.69 -8.12
C LEU A 179 18.33 -4.28 -8.59
N PHE A 180 17.87 -3.85 -9.78
CA PHE A 180 18.16 -2.53 -10.32
C PHE A 180 17.66 -1.39 -9.40
N ALA A 181 16.54 -1.61 -8.70
CA ALA A 181 15.91 -0.60 -7.84
C ALA A 181 16.57 -0.50 -6.45
N HIS A 182 17.38 -1.48 -6.03
CA HIS A 182 18.07 -1.42 -4.72
C HIS A 182 18.98 -0.19 -4.60
N LYS A 183 19.65 0.20 -5.68
CA LYS A 183 20.51 1.40 -5.70
C LYS A 183 19.71 2.66 -5.41
N TYR A 184 18.53 2.80 -6.04
CA TYR A 184 17.62 3.91 -5.82
C TYR A 184 17.19 3.99 -4.34
N PHE A 185 16.65 2.91 -3.78
CA PHE A 185 16.16 2.93 -2.39
C PHE A 185 17.28 3.11 -1.36
N ARG A 186 18.50 2.63 -1.64
CA ARG A 186 19.67 2.90 -0.78
C ARG A 186 20.02 4.39 -0.74
N GLN A 187 19.96 5.08 -1.88
CA GLN A 187 20.20 6.52 -1.95
C GLN A 187 19.09 7.30 -1.25
N THR A 188 17.83 6.95 -1.48
CA THR A 188 16.68 7.56 -0.80
C THR A 188 16.76 7.42 0.72
N LYS A 189 17.11 6.23 1.24
CA LYS A 189 17.32 6.01 2.68
C LYS A 189 18.41 6.94 3.25
N ARG A 190 19.55 7.08 2.56
CA ARG A 190 20.62 8.00 2.99
C ARG A 190 20.13 9.45 3.05
N ARG A 191 19.38 9.90 2.05
CA ARG A 191 18.78 11.25 2.02
C ARG A 191 17.75 11.46 3.12
N ALA A 192 16.94 10.45 3.43
CA ALA A 192 16.00 10.49 4.55
C ALA A 192 16.72 10.63 5.91
N THR A 193 17.79 9.87 6.14
CA THR A 193 18.63 10.00 7.35
C THR A 193 19.24 11.39 7.47
N LEU A 194 19.82 11.92 6.39
CA LEU A 194 20.40 13.27 6.39
C LEU A 194 19.35 14.36 6.67
N ARG A 195 18.16 14.26 6.07
CA ARG A 195 17.04 15.17 6.36
C ARG A 195 16.60 15.11 7.82
N TYR A 196 16.58 13.92 8.40
CA TYR A 196 16.30 13.76 9.82
C TYR A 196 17.38 14.47 10.63
N SER A 197 18.66 14.14 10.44
CA SER A 197 19.77 14.74 11.18
C SER A 197 19.79 16.28 11.11
N LEU A 198 19.58 16.87 9.93
CA LEU A 198 19.54 18.33 9.77
C LEU A 198 18.38 18.97 10.55
N LYS A 199 17.21 18.32 10.60
CA LYS A 199 16.05 18.83 11.36
C LYS A 199 16.30 18.93 12.87
N TYR A 200 17.25 18.16 13.41
CA TYR A 200 17.62 18.16 14.83
C TYR A 200 18.91 18.94 15.13
N LEU A 201 19.54 19.55 14.12
CA LEU A 201 20.67 20.47 14.31
C LEU A 201 20.21 21.94 14.43
N ASP A 202 18.96 22.22 14.10
CA ASP A 202 18.32 23.54 14.23
C ASP A 202 17.58 23.75 15.58
N TYR A 203 17.84 22.88 16.57
CA TYR A 203 17.36 22.95 17.96
C TYR A 203 18.53 22.89 18.94
#